data_AF-A0A017SGJ6-F1
#
_entry.id   AF-A0A017SGJ6-F1
#
_cell.length_a   1.000
_cell.length_b   1.000
_cell.length_c   1.000
_cell.angle_alpha   90.00
_cell.angle_beta   90.00
_cell.angle_gamma   90.00
#
_symmetry.space_group_name_H-M   'P 1'
#
loop_
_entity.id
_entity.type
_entity.pdbx_description
1 polymer ?
#
loop_
_entity_poly.entity_id
_entity_poly.type
_entity_poly.pdbx_seq_one_letter_code
_entity_poly.pdbx_strand_id
1 'polypeptide(L)' 'MPKFVQITFEGVEAWEDNYEEVNKILEELTGTDEYPSTKSLPPIIFGADLDEYGIERLKSIEGVVVHVSEEDDD' A
#
# COMPACT_ATOMS: atom_id res chain seq x y z
N MET A 1 -11.62 2.24 12.26
CA MET A 1 -10.97 0.94 12.50
C MET A 1 -9.91 0.77 11.44
N PRO A 2 -8.73 0.19 11.76
CA PRO A 2 -7.76 -0.15 10.75
C PRO A 2 -8.37 -1.17 9.78
N LYS A 3 -8.02 -1.07 8.50
CA LYS A 3 -8.43 -2.01 7.46
C LYS A 3 -7.18 -2.62 6.85
N PHE A 4 -7.26 -3.91 6.58
CA PHE A 4 -6.21 -4.62 5.88
C PHE A 4 -6.18 -4.17 4.42
N VAL A 5 -5.03 -3.72 3.93
CA VAL A 5 -4.88 -3.31 2.53
C VAL A 5 -3.81 -4.07 1.77
N GLN A 6 -4.03 -4.18 0.46
CA GLN A 6 -3.05 -4.60 -0.53
C GLN A 6 -2.74 -3.41 -1.45
N ILE A 7 -1.47 -3.16 -1.71
CA ILE A 7 -1.00 -2.04 -2.53
C ILE A 7 -0.39 -2.60 -3.81
N THR A 8 -0.82 -2.05 -4.94
CA THR A 8 -0.27 -2.33 -6.28
C THR A 8 0.05 -1.02 -7.00
N PHE A 9 0.71 -1.11 -8.15
CA PHE A 9 1.08 0.03 -8.98
C PHE A 9 0.50 -0.16 -10.37
N GLU A 10 0.08 0.93 -11.02
CA GLU A 10 -0.52 0.89 -12.37
C GLU A 10 0.45 0.33 -13.43
N GLY A 11 1.75 0.44 -13.19
CA GLY A 11 2.80 -0.07 -14.06
C GLY A 11 4.19 0.03 -13.44
N VAL A 12 5.20 -0.30 -14.26
CA VAL A 12 6.61 -0.25 -13.83
C VAL A 12 7.06 1.20 -13.58
N GLU A 13 6.67 2.14 -14.43
CA GLU A 13 7.02 3.57 -14.26
C GLU A 13 6.48 4.12 -12.94
N ALA A 14 5.18 3.88 -12.66
CA ALA A 14 4.56 4.27 -11.39
C ALA A 14 5.24 3.62 -10.17
N TRP A 15 5.77 2.40 -10.31
CA TRP A 15 6.55 1.77 -9.26
C TRP A 15 7.91 2.44 -9.08
N GLU A 16 8.66 2.68 -10.15
CA GLU A 16 9.98 3.34 -10.08
C GLU A 16 9.89 4.73 -9.45
N ASP A 17 8.82 5.47 -9.77
CA ASP A 17 8.63 6.84 -9.30
C ASP A 17 8.13 6.91 -7.85
N ASN A 18 7.29 5.96 -7.41
CA ASN A 18 6.54 6.10 -6.14
C ASN A 18 6.89 5.06 -5.07
N TYR A 19 7.63 3.99 -5.37
CA TYR A 19 7.84 2.90 -4.42
C TYR A 19 8.52 3.34 -3.12
N GLU A 20 9.52 4.20 -3.20
CA GLU A 20 10.20 4.75 -2.01
C GLU A 20 9.24 5.60 -1.17
N GLU A 21 8.41 6.43 -1.80
CA GLU A 21 7.41 7.24 -1.10
C GLU A 21 6.35 6.38 -0.41
N VAL A 22 5.85 5.33 -1.08
CA VAL A 22 4.90 4.37 -0.49
C VAL A 22 5.51 3.71 0.75
N ASN A 23 6.74 3.20 0.68
CA ASN A 23 7.40 2.59 1.84
C ASN A 23 7.58 3.56 2.99
N LYS A 24 7.97 4.82 2.70
CA LYS A 24 8.09 5.86 3.72
C LYS A 24 6.76 6.18 4.39
N ILE A 25 5.67 6.27 3.62
CA ILE A 25 4.33 6.50 4.19
C ILE A 25 3.93 5.33 5.08
N LEU A 26 4.21 4.10 4.66
CA LEU A 26 3.94 2.92 5.49
C LEU A 26 4.75 2.97 6.79
N GLU A 27 6.06 3.23 6.72
CA GLU A 27 6.91 3.36 7.91
C GLU A 27 6.41 4.46 8.87
N GLU A 28 6.04 5.62 8.33
CA GLU A 28 5.50 6.73 9.14
C GLU A 28 4.19 6.37 9.85
N LEU A 29 3.33 5.57 9.21
CA LEU A 29 1.99 5.25 9.72
C LEU A 29 1.98 4.02 10.64
N THR A 30 2.83 3.02 10.37
CA THR A 30 2.80 1.72 11.04
C THR A 30 4.05 1.42 11.85
N GLY A 31 5.11 2.21 11.66
CA GLY A 31 6.42 2.00 12.28
C GLY A 31 7.31 0.97 11.58
N THR A 32 6.94 0.49 10.39
CA THR A 32 7.74 -0.45 9.58
C THR A 32 7.49 -0.28 8.08
N ASP A 33 8.50 -0.57 7.27
CA ASP A 33 8.45 -0.69 5.81
C ASP A 33 8.60 -2.16 5.34
N GLU A 34 8.76 -3.11 6.26
CA GLU A 34 9.00 -4.52 5.96
C GLU A 34 7.69 -5.28 5.77
N TYR A 35 7.11 -5.16 4.58
CA TYR A 35 5.89 -5.88 4.22
C TYR A 35 6.18 -7.08 3.31
N PRO A 36 5.43 -8.19 3.48
CA PRO A 36 5.41 -9.26 2.49
C PRO A 36 5.09 -8.72 1.10
N SER A 37 5.93 -9.04 0.12
CA SER A 37 5.75 -8.60 -1.26
C SER A 37 6.07 -9.69 -2.29
N THR A 38 5.48 -9.58 -3.49
CA THR A 38 5.79 -10.50 -4.59
C THR A 38 7.17 -10.22 -5.18
N LYS A 39 7.80 -11.24 -5.76
CA LYS A 39 9.06 -11.10 -6.54
C LYS A 39 8.82 -10.68 -8.00
N SER A 40 7.68 -10.04 -8.29
CA SER A 40 7.30 -9.54 -9.62
C SER A 40 7.62 -8.04 -9.75
N LEU A 41 7.64 -7.53 -10.98
CA LEU A 41 7.74 -6.10 -11.26
C LEU A 41 6.48 -5.64 -12.02
N PRO A 42 5.69 -4.69 -11.49
CA PRO A 42 5.82 -4.12 -10.14
C PRO A 42 5.48 -5.16 -9.05
N PRO A 43 6.02 -4.98 -7.83
CA PRO A 43 5.69 -5.83 -6.68
C PRO A 43 4.27 -5.51 -6.19
N ILE A 44 3.63 -6.52 -5.60
CA ILE A 44 2.40 -6.36 -4.83
C ILE A 44 2.78 -6.40 -3.36
N ILE A 45 2.38 -5.38 -2.59
CA ILE A 45 2.63 -5.28 -1.14
C ILE A 45 1.36 -5.74 -0.40
N PHE A 46 1.52 -6.64 0.57
CA PHE A 46 0.41 -7.19 1.34
C PHE A 46 0.47 -6.79 2.82
N GLY A 47 -0.69 -6.43 3.36
CA GLY A 47 -0.95 -6.47 4.80
C GLY A 47 -0.51 -5.27 5.60
N ALA A 48 -0.70 -4.08 5.02
CA ALA A 48 -0.71 -2.87 5.84
C ALA A 48 -2.08 -2.71 6.49
N ASP A 49 -2.13 -2.75 7.81
CA ASP A 49 -3.30 -2.35 8.59
C ASP A 49 -3.30 -0.82 8.69
N LEU A 50 -4.15 -0.17 7.89
CA LEU A 50 -4.18 1.29 7.79
C LEU A 50 -5.54 1.83 8.21
N ASP A 51 -5.53 2.98 8.88
CA ASP A 51 -6.75 3.75 9.09
C ASP A 51 -7.17 4.49 7.80
N GLU A 52 -8.33 5.15 7.85
CA GLU A 52 -8.87 5.86 6.70
C GLU A 52 -7.91 6.95 6.19
N TYR A 53 -7.24 7.65 7.11
CA TYR A 53 -6.23 8.65 6.77
C TYR A 53 -5.06 8.05 5.98
N GLY A 54 -4.52 6.91 6.44
CA GLY A 54 -3.44 6.21 5.74
C GLY A 54 -3.84 5.72 4.35
N ILE A 55 -5.07 5.20 4.23
CA ILE A 55 -5.62 4.75 2.94
C ILE A 55 -5.78 5.91 1.96
N GLU A 56 -6.34 7.04 2.42
CA GLU A 56 -6.50 8.23 1.58
C GLU A 56 -5.16 8.82 1.15
N ARG A 57 -4.18 8.84 2.05
CA ARG A 57 -2.83 9.33 1.75
C ARG A 57 -2.17 8.50 0.65
N LEU A 58 -2.23 7.17 0.72
CA LEU A 58 -1.68 6.30 -0.32
C LEU A 58 -2.45 6.41 -1.65
N LYS A 59 -3.78 6.52 -1.60
CA LYS A 59 -4.62 6.72 -2.81
C LYS A 59 -4.40 8.07 -3.48
N SER A 60 -3.82 9.05 -2.79
CA SER A 60 -3.52 10.37 -3.34
C SER A 60 -2.27 10.39 -4.22
N ILE A 61 -1.46 9.31 -4.19
CA ILE A 61 -0.26 9.15 -5.00
C ILE A 61 -0.66 8.66 -6.39
N GLU A 62 -0.28 9.40 -7.43
CA GLU A 62 -0.57 9.04 -8.81
C GLU A 62 0.10 7.70 -9.17
N GLY A 63 -0.67 6.77 -9.76
CA GLY A 63 -0.18 5.46 -10.15
C GLY A 63 -0.13 4.41 -9.04
N VAL A 64 -0.52 4.74 -7.80
CA VAL A 64 -0.67 3.79 -6.68
C VAL A 64 -2.12 3.34 -6.55
N VAL A 65 -2.34 2.03 -6.46
CA VAL A 65 -3.67 1.42 -6.33
C VAL A 65 -3.77 0.68 -5.01
N VAL A 66 -4.69 1.12 -4.15
CA VAL A 66 -4.94 0.52 -2.82
C VAL A 66 -6.24 -0.29 -2.85
N HIS A 67 -6.13 -1.59 -2.66
CA HIS A 67 -7.25 -2.50 -2.45
C HIS A 67 -7.48 -2.67 -0.96
N VAL A 68 -8.68 -2.30 -0.51
CA VAL A 68 -9.09 -2.47 0.89
C VAL A 68 -9.83 -3.78 0.98
N SER A 69 -9.34 -4.70 1.80
CA SER A 69 -10.11 -5.89 2.17
C SER A 69 -11.19 -5.45 3.15
N GLU A 70 -12.45 -5.56 2.73
CA GLU A 70 -13.55 -5.60 3.68
C GLU A 70 -13.51 -7.02 4.24
N GLU A 71 -13.08 -7.20 5.49
CA GLU A 71 -13.44 -8.43 6.19
C GLU A 71 -14.97 -8.47 6.17
N ASP A 72 -15.53 -9.36 5.37
CA ASP A 72 -16.92 -9.78 5.53
C ASP A 72 -17.05 -10.27 6.98
N ASP A 73 -17.74 -9.50 7.82
CA ASP A 73 -18.27 -9.94 9.11
C ASP A 73 -19.19 -11.16 8.84
N ASP A 74 -18.63 -12.38 8.81
CA ASP A 74 -19.36 -13.66 8.87
C ASP A 74 -19.59 -14.12 10.32
#